data_AF-A0AA40Y6I0-F1
#
_entry.id   AF-A0AA40Y6I0-F1
#
_cell.length_a   1.000
_cell.length_b   1.000
_cell.length_c   1.000
_cell.angle_alpha   90.00
_cell.angle_beta   90.00
_cell.angle_gamma   90.00
#
_symmetry.space_group_name_H-M   'P 1'
#
loop_
_entity.id
_entity.type
_entity.pdbx_description
1 polymer ?
#
loop_
_entity_poly.entity_id
_entity_poly.type
_entity_poly.pdbx_seq_one_letter_code
_entity_poly.pdbx_strand_id
1 'polypeptide(L)'
;MAAPEVAQRIDARADFGAALCEEPLLAYSLNRPLMDAWLQFNQLDVRPPLPALLGQDLRGLQRPLQLGVGWTVLPHYLCADALKRGTLVEIEGPVGRARLDYYLMWTAAGLRQPRVPHARQALLWRLESKKGVS
;
A
#
# COMPACT_ATOMS: atom_id res chain seq x y z
N MET A 1 2.45 -7.05 -0.75
CA MET A 1 1.16 -7.77 -0.81
C MET A 1 1.11 -8.53 -2.12
N ALA A 2 0.67 -9.78 -2.08
CA ALA A 2 0.43 -10.60 -3.27
C ALA A 2 -0.55 -11.73 -2.95
N ALA A 3 -0.96 -12.52 -3.95
CA ALA A 3 -1.62 -13.80 -3.70
C ALA A 3 -0.64 -14.78 -3.03
N PRO A 4 -1.13 -15.77 -2.24
CA PRO A 4 -0.28 -16.71 -1.52
C PRO A 4 0.79 -17.38 -2.38
N GLU A 5 0.44 -17.83 -3.59
CA GLU A 5 1.33 -18.51 -4.52
C GLU A 5 2.43 -17.60 -5.08
N VAL A 6 2.18 -16.29 -5.20
CA VAL A 6 3.19 -15.31 -5.62
C VAL A 6 4.16 -15.04 -4.47
N ALA A 7 3.63 -14.83 -3.26
CA ALA A 7 4.46 -14.61 -2.07
C ALA A 7 5.38 -15.81 -1.79
N GLN A 8 4.85 -17.04 -1.90
CA GLN A 8 5.64 -18.27 -1.75
C GLN A 8 6.81 -18.35 -2.76
N ARG A 9 6.62 -17.90 -4.00
CA ARG A 9 7.71 -17.88 -5.00
C ARG A 9 8.78 -16.86 -4.63
N ILE A 10 8.38 -15.70 -4.10
CA ILE A 10 9.31 -14.68 -3.60
C ILE A 10 10.12 -15.24 -2.42
N ASP A 11 9.44 -15.83 -1.44
CA ASP A 11 10.06 -16.36 -0.21
C ASP A 11 10.95 -17.59 -0.47
N ALA A 12 10.69 -18.35 -1.54
CA ALA A 12 11.49 -19.52 -1.90
C ALA A 12 12.86 -19.18 -2.51
N ARG A 13 13.10 -17.91 -2.87
CA ARG A 13 14.39 -17.45 -3.43
C ARG A 13 15.35 -17.06 -2.32
N ALA A 14 16.63 -17.36 -2.51
CA ALA A 14 17.68 -16.97 -1.58
C ALA A 14 17.92 -15.45 -1.57
N ASP A 15 17.81 -14.79 -2.73
CA ASP A 15 17.89 -13.34 -2.87
C ASP A 15 16.48 -12.76 -3.02
N PHE A 16 15.98 -12.19 -1.92
CA PHE A 16 14.66 -11.58 -1.85
C PHE A 16 14.50 -10.40 -2.82
N GLY A 17 15.53 -9.57 -2.97
CA GLY A 17 15.49 -8.41 -3.85
C GLY A 17 15.39 -8.83 -5.32
N ALA A 18 16.19 -9.82 -5.72
CA ALA A 18 16.10 -10.40 -7.06
C ALA A 18 14.72 -11.05 -7.31
N ALA A 19 14.17 -11.76 -6.32
CA ALA A 19 12.86 -12.38 -6.42
C ALA A 19 11.72 -11.38 -6.69
N LEU A 20 11.76 -10.21 -6.04
CA LEU A 20 10.83 -9.12 -6.30
C LEU A 20 10.93 -8.58 -7.73
N CYS A 21 12.12 -8.58 -8.33
CA CYS A 21 12.35 -8.14 -9.71
C CYS A 21 11.89 -9.17 -10.75
N GLU A 22 11.84 -10.46 -10.38
CA GLU A 22 11.36 -11.54 -11.25
C GLU A 22 9.83 -11.63 -11.30
N GLU A 23 9.15 -11.28 -10.19
CA GLU A 23 7.69 -11.28 -10.16
C GLU A 23 7.09 -9.99 -10.75
N PRO A 24 5.96 -10.07 -11.48
CA PRO A 24 5.34 -8.90 -12.09
C PRO A 24 4.96 -7.83 -11.06
N LEU A 25 5.41 -6.61 -11.29
CA LEU A 25 5.05 -5.47 -10.45
C LEU A 25 3.72 -4.86 -10.91
N LEU A 26 2.79 -4.70 -9.99
CA LEU A 26 1.55 -3.93 -10.16
C LEU A 26 1.69 -2.56 -9.50
N ALA A 27 1.35 -1.49 -10.22
CA ALA A 27 1.40 -0.13 -9.68
C ALA A 27 0.19 0.69 -10.15
N TYR A 28 -0.16 1.74 -9.41
CA TYR A 28 -1.21 2.69 -9.82
C TYR A 28 -0.63 3.94 -10.51
N SER A 29 0.70 4.09 -10.48
CA SER A 29 1.43 5.22 -11.04
C SER A 29 2.87 4.81 -11.34
N LEU A 30 3.46 5.38 -12.39
CA LEU A 30 4.86 5.18 -12.75
C LEU A 30 5.85 5.79 -11.74
N ASN A 31 5.42 6.78 -10.94
CA ASN A 31 6.25 7.38 -9.90
C ASN A 31 6.36 6.50 -8.64
N ARG A 32 5.52 5.47 -8.51
CA ARG A 32 5.58 4.40 -7.48
C ARG A 32 5.98 4.83 -6.04
N PRO A 33 5.45 5.93 -5.46
CA PRO A 33 5.95 6.46 -4.20
C PRO A 33 5.81 5.48 -3.02
N LEU A 34 4.75 4.64 -3.01
CA LEU A 34 4.58 3.62 -1.98
C LEU A 34 5.61 2.50 -2.08
N MET A 35 5.98 2.13 -3.31
CA MET A 35 7.00 1.11 -3.55
C MET A 35 8.36 1.64 -3.10
N ASP A 36 8.72 2.83 -3.56
CA ASP A 36 10.02 3.43 -3.30
C ASP A 36 10.23 3.63 -1.80
N ALA A 37 9.21 4.12 -1.08
CA ALA A 37 9.24 4.23 0.38
C ALA A 37 9.40 2.87 1.07
N TRP A 38 8.76 1.81 0.58
CA TRP A 38 8.86 0.48 1.16
C TRP A 38 10.21 -0.19 0.88
N LEU A 39 10.77 -0.05 -0.33
CA LEU A 39 12.11 -0.52 -0.69
C LEU A 39 13.17 0.19 0.14
N GLN A 40 13.08 1.52 0.26
CA GLN A 40 13.98 2.32 1.08
C GLN A 40 13.92 1.90 2.56
N PHE A 41 12.71 1.74 3.12
CA PHE A 41 12.54 1.30 4.51
C PHE A 41 13.16 -0.08 4.75
N ASN A 42 13.00 -0.99 3.79
CA ASN A 42 13.55 -2.34 3.87
C ASN A 42 15.00 -2.46 3.43
N GLN A 43 15.67 -1.34 3.14
CA GLN A 43 17.08 -1.28 2.75
C GLN A 43 17.38 -2.15 1.52
N LEU A 44 16.42 -2.25 0.60
CA LEU A 44 16.53 -3.03 -0.63
C LEU A 44 17.03 -2.12 -1.76
N ASP A 45 18.29 -2.30 -2.15
CA ASP A 45 18.88 -1.62 -3.30
C ASP A 45 18.55 -2.37 -4.59
N VAL A 46 17.25 -2.45 -4.90
CA VAL A 46 16.75 -3.05 -6.13
C VAL A 46 15.88 -2.07 -6.88
N ARG A 47 15.89 -2.21 -8.21
CA ARG A 47 15.03 -1.43 -9.09
C ARG A 47 14.09 -2.40 -9.81
N PRO A 48 12.87 -2.62 -9.28
CA PRO A 48 11.88 -3.41 -9.98
C PRO A 48 11.64 -2.87 -11.39
N PRO A 49 11.36 -3.75 -12.37
CA PRO A 49 11.11 -3.36 -13.75
C PRO A 49 9.89 -2.43 -13.85
N LEU A 50 9.63 -1.92 -15.06
CA LEU A 50 8.41 -1.18 -15.32
C LEU A 50 7.19 -2.03 -14.89
N PRO A 51 6.17 -1.41 -14.28
CA PRO A 51 4.98 -2.14 -13.87
C PRO A 51 4.40 -2.93 -15.04
N ALA A 52 4.20 -4.23 -14.84
CA ALA A 52 3.55 -5.11 -15.82
C ALA A 52 2.07 -4.75 -15.99
N LEU A 53 1.47 -4.14 -14.96
CA LEU A 53 0.11 -3.63 -15.00
C LEU A 53 0.03 -2.29 -14.24
N LEU A 54 -0.60 -1.32 -14.91
CA LEU A 54 -0.97 -0.04 -14.33
C LEU A 54 -2.47 -0.02 -14.02
N GLY A 55 -2.80 0.07 -12.74
CA GLY A 55 -4.18 0.27 -12.29
C GLY A 55 -4.59 1.74 -12.33
N GLN A 56 -5.88 1.99 -12.45
CA GLN A 56 -6.47 3.34 -12.37
C GLN A 56 -6.26 4.01 -11.00
N ASP A 57 -6.30 3.22 -9.93
CA ASP A 57 -6.09 3.63 -8.55
C ASP A 57 -5.62 2.42 -7.71
N LEU A 58 -5.35 2.65 -6.42
CA LEU A 58 -4.94 1.60 -5.49
C LEU A 58 -5.98 0.47 -5.32
N ARG A 59 -7.27 0.76 -5.48
CA ARG A 59 -8.35 -0.22 -5.33
C ARG A 59 -8.44 -1.13 -6.55
N GLY A 60 -8.22 -0.58 -7.74
CA GLY A 60 -8.18 -1.30 -9.01
C GLY A 60 -7.09 -2.38 -9.06
N LEU A 61 -6.04 -2.25 -8.25
CA LEU A 61 -4.99 -3.27 -8.15
C LEU A 61 -5.42 -4.53 -7.41
N GLN A 62 -6.46 -4.47 -6.58
CA GLN A 62 -6.81 -5.59 -5.70
C GLN A 62 -7.24 -6.85 -6.43
N ARG A 63 -8.03 -6.71 -7.51
CA ARG A 63 -8.56 -7.87 -8.22
C ARG A 63 -7.46 -8.62 -8.99
N PRO A 64 -6.61 -7.96 -9.80
CA PRO A 64 -5.45 -8.60 -10.40
C PRO A 64 -4.51 -9.22 -9.37
N LEU A 65 -4.30 -8.54 -8.23
CA LEU A 65 -3.43 -9.05 -7.17
C LEU A 65 -3.95 -10.37 -6.58
N GLN A 66 -5.26 -10.47 -6.33
CA GLN A 66 -5.93 -11.68 -5.85
C GLN A 66 -6.00 -12.81 -6.89
N LEU A 67 -5.74 -12.50 -8.17
CA LEU A 67 -5.65 -13.48 -9.26
C LEU A 67 -4.20 -13.98 -9.47
N GLY A 68 -3.26 -13.58 -8.61
CA GLY A 68 -1.87 -14.02 -8.71
C GLY A 68 -1.08 -13.37 -9.84
N VAL A 69 -1.55 -12.23 -10.37
CA VAL A 69 -0.88 -11.53 -11.49
C VAL A 69 0.51 -11.02 -11.11
N GLY A 70 0.76 -10.80 -9.82
CA GLY A 70 2.05 -10.34 -9.33
C GLY A 70 1.98 -9.78 -7.92
N TRP A 71 2.80 -8.77 -7.64
CA TRP A 71 2.89 -8.16 -6.31
C TRP A 71 2.81 -6.63 -6.35
N THR A 72 2.53 -6.02 -5.20
CA THR A 72 2.51 -4.57 -5.03
C THR A 72 2.68 -4.17 -3.56
N VAL A 73 2.90 -2.88 -3.32
CA VAL A 73 2.83 -2.26 -1.99
C VAL A 73 1.52 -1.50 -1.87
N LEU A 74 0.65 -1.98 -0.97
CA LEU A 74 -0.67 -1.40 -0.69
C LEU A 74 -0.86 -1.16 0.81
N PRO A 75 -1.56 -0.07 1.18
CA PRO A 75 -1.97 0.14 2.56
C PRO A 75 -2.84 -1.01 3.08
N HIS A 76 -2.54 -1.48 4.29
CA HIS A 76 -3.22 -2.62 4.91
C HIS A 76 -4.75 -2.45 4.99
N TYR A 77 -5.26 -1.24 5.23
CA TYR A 77 -6.70 -0.98 5.31
C TYR A 77 -7.45 -1.26 3.99
N LEU A 78 -6.76 -1.21 2.85
CA LEU A 78 -7.36 -1.60 1.56
C LEU A 78 -7.45 -3.12 1.47
N CYS A 79 -6.48 -3.84 2.01
CA CYS A 79 -6.37 -5.29 1.89
C CYS A 79 -6.99 -6.08 3.05
N ALA A 80 -7.49 -5.42 4.10
CA ALA A 80 -7.92 -6.06 5.35
C ALA A 80 -8.86 -7.26 5.13
N ASP A 81 -9.87 -7.13 4.28
CA ASP A 81 -10.81 -8.20 4.00
C ASP A 81 -10.20 -9.35 3.19
N ALA A 82 -9.32 -9.05 2.24
CA ALA A 82 -8.61 -10.05 1.44
C ALA A 82 -7.59 -10.82 2.28
N LEU A 83 -6.90 -10.14 3.20
CA LEU A 83 -5.99 -10.75 4.18
C LEU A 83 -6.74 -11.68 5.13
N LYS A 84 -7.90 -11.26 5.65
CA LYS A 84 -8.76 -12.11 6.51
C LYS A 84 -9.23 -13.37 5.79
N ARG A 85 -9.52 -13.27 4.49
CA ARG A 85 -9.93 -14.42 3.65
C ARG A 85 -8.75 -15.26 3.17
N GLY A 86 -7.51 -14.83 3.39
CA GLY A 86 -6.31 -15.48 2.83
C GLY A 86 -6.19 -15.38 1.31
N THR A 87 -6.98 -14.52 0.64
CA THR A 87 -6.85 -14.32 -0.82
C THR A 87 -5.72 -13.37 -1.18
N LEU A 88 -5.22 -12.63 -0.19
CA LEU A 88 -3.94 -11.93 -0.24
C LEU A 88 -3.15 -12.28 1.01
N VAL A 89 -1.84 -12.20 0.88
CA VAL A 89 -0.89 -12.25 1.98
C VAL A 89 0.03 -11.05 1.90
N GLU A 90 0.60 -10.70 3.05
CA GLU A 90 1.68 -9.75 3.11
C GLU A 90 2.97 -10.38 2.64
N ILE A 91 3.78 -9.60 1.92
CA ILE A 91 5.16 -9.98 1.64
C ILE A 91 5.96 -9.28 2.73
N GLU A 92 6.56 -10.04 3.63
CA GLU A 92 7.34 -9.49 4.73
C GLU A 92 8.68 -9.00 4.20
N GLY A 93 8.93 -7.70 4.34
CA GLY A 93 10.24 -7.14 4.03
C GLY A 93 11.26 -7.46 5.13
N PRO A 94 12.57 -7.50 4.83
CA PRO A 94 13.62 -7.84 5.80
C PRO A 94 13.64 -7.00 7.08
N VAL A 95 13.22 -5.74 7.00
CA VAL A 95 13.12 -4.82 8.15
C VAL A 95 11.69 -4.78 8.69
N GLY A 96 10.69 -4.84 7.79
CA GLY A 96 9.29 -4.99 8.12
C GLY A 96 8.36 -4.03 7.37
N ARG A 97 7.38 -3.49 8.08
CA ARG A 97 6.30 -2.67 7.50
C ARG A 97 6.68 -1.19 7.44
N ALA A 98 6.70 -0.65 6.22
CA ALA A 98 6.76 0.80 6.02
C ALA A 98 5.49 1.47 6.53
N ARG A 99 5.66 2.60 7.23
CA ARG A 99 4.54 3.42 7.71
C ARG A 99 4.14 4.42 6.63
N LEU A 100 2.83 4.62 6.49
CA LEU A 100 2.26 5.65 5.62
C LEU A 100 1.53 6.68 6.47
N ASP A 101 2.03 7.91 6.48
CA ASP A 101 1.41 9.02 7.22
C ASP A 101 0.42 9.77 6.33
N TYR A 102 -0.77 10.01 6.88
CA TYR A 102 -1.84 10.74 6.22
C TYR A 102 -2.01 12.12 6.84
N TYR A 103 -2.07 13.14 5.99
CA TYR A 103 -2.19 14.53 6.40
C TYR A 103 -3.51 15.12 5.92
N LEU A 104 -4.21 15.83 6.80
CA LEU A 104 -5.37 16.64 6.43
C LEU A 104 -4.89 18.06 6.13
N MET A 105 -5.08 18.51 4.89
CA MET A 105 -4.67 19.85 4.44
C MET A 105 -5.89 20.71 4.11
N TRP A 106 -5.80 22.01 4.40
CA TRP A 106 -6.81 23.01 4.03
C TRP A 106 -6.15 24.34 3.70
N THR A 107 -6.82 25.14 2.87
CA THR A 107 -6.38 26.52 2.60
C THR A 107 -7.08 27.49 3.55
N ALA A 108 -6.44 28.62 3.84
CA ALA A 108 -7.04 29.68 4.65
C ALA A 108 -8.36 30.21 4.03
N ALA A 109 -8.42 30.29 2.70
CA ALA A 109 -9.64 30.68 1.99
C ALA A 109 -10.75 29.63 2.12
N GLY A 110 -10.42 28.33 2.09
CA GLY A 110 -11.38 27.24 2.24
C GLY A 110 -12.09 27.26 3.61
N LEU A 111 -11.39 27.65 4.67
CA LEU A 111 -11.96 27.77 6.02
C LEU A 111 -13.01 28.87 6.16
N ARG A 112 -13.09 29.83 5.23
CA ARG A 112 -14.14 30.87 5.24
C ARG A 112 -15.51 30.32 4.83
N GLN A 113 -15.58 29.15 4.22
CA GLN A 113 -16.85 28.49 3.89
C GLN A 113 -17.30 27.63 5.08
N PRO A 114 -18.46 27.89 5.71
CA PRO A 114 -18.86 27.23 6.97
C PRO A 114 -18.84 25.69 6.96
N ARG A 115 -19.09 25.07 5.81
CA ARG A 115 -19.03 23.61 5.63
C ARG A 115 -17.63 23.01 5.86
N VAL A 116 -16.56 23.77 5.59
CA VAL A 116 -15.18 23.26 5.66
C VAL A 116 -14.69 23.16 7.11
N PRO A 117 -14.81 24.19 7.98
CA PRO A 117 -14.54 24.05 9.41
C PRO A 117 -15.37 22.96 10.08
N HIS A 118 -16.66 22.84 9.70
CA HIS A 118 -17.54 21.82 10.24
C HIS A 118 -17.06 20.40 9.87
N ALA A 119 -16.77 20.15 8.59
CA ALA A 119 -16.23 18.86 8.14
C ALA A 119 -14.87 18.55 8.79
N ARG A 120 -13.97 19.54 8.91
CA ARG A 120 -12.70 19.40 9.61
C ARG A 120 -12.90 18.96 11.05
N GLN A 121 -13.79 19.62 11.80
CA GLN A 121 -14.06 19.28 13.19
C GLN A 121 -14.61 17.86 13.32
N ALA A 122 -15.55 17.48 12.45
CA ALA A 122 -16.12 16.13 12.45
C ALA A 122 -15.07 15.04 12.17
N LEU A 123 -14.13 15.30 11.25
CA LEU A 123 -13.03 14.38 10.96
C LEU A 123 -12.06 14.26 12.14
N LEU A 124 -11.67 15.39 12.75
CA LEU A 124 -10.77 15.40 13.91
C LEU A 124 -11.37 14.65 15.10
N TRP A 125 -12.64 14.90 15.42
CA TRP A 125 -13.34 14.16 16.48
C TRP A 125 -13.37 12.66 16.21
N ARG A 126 -13.68 12.22 14.99
CA ARG A 126 -13.66 10.78 14.64
C ARG A 126 -12.27 10.16 14.79
N LEU A 127 -11.21 10.91 14.49
CA LEU A 127 -9.84 10.44 14.65
C LEU A 127 -9.44 10.33 16.13
N GLU A 128 -9.89 11.27 16.98
CA GLU A 128 -9.68 11.22 18.42
C GLU A 128 -10.46 10.06 19.07
N SER A 129 -11.73 9.87 18.72
CA SER A 129 -12.54 8.75 19.23
C SER A 129 -11.97 7.39 18.84
N LYS A 130 -11.36 7.26 17.66
CA LYS A 130 -10.70 6.02 17.24
C LYS A 130 -9.40 5.73 17.98
N LYS A 131 -8.70 6.74 18.51
CA LYS A 131 -7.47 6.56 19.28
C LYS A 131 -7.71 6.04 20.71
N GLY A 132 -8.93 6.21 21.24
CA GLY A 132 -9.33 5.73 22.57
C GLY A 132 -9.78 4.26 22.64
N VAL A 133 -9.76 3.55 21.51
CA VAL A 133 -10.05 2.11 21.41
C VAL A 133 -8.80 1.45 20.81
N SER A 134 -7.80 1.19 21.64
CA SER A 134 -6.60 0.42 21.31
C SER A 134 -6.22 -0.43 22.50
#